data_AF-A0A3Q2Y5P7-F1
#
_entry.id   AF-A0A3Q2Y5P7-F1
#
_cell.length_a   1.000
_cell.length_b   1.000
_cell.length_c   1.000
_cell.angle_alpha   90.00
_cell.angle_beta   90.00
_cell.angle_gamma   90.00
#
_symmetry.space_group_name_H-M   'P 1'
#
loop_
_entity.id
_entity.type
_entity.pdbx_description
1 polymer ?
#
loop_
_entity_poly.entity_id
_entity_poly.type
_entity_poly.pdbx_seq_one_letter_code
_entity_poly.pdbx_strand_id
1 'polypeptide(L)'
;MLSTGVGVPGPPGPPGPPGFSNPVRNMVRILESKRVLFSHGRVCSGKHPRDNLCSDQRDPPCPRGNLGLHLVALNAPLKGDMRGIRGADFQCYQQARAVGLTGTYRAFLSSHLQDLATVVRKADRVHMPVVNLRGELLFKSWMSIFSGNGGTFDPSVPIYSFDGRDVLTDSTPEKLIWHGSSAGGIRATINYCEAWRTADAAVTGQAALLQTGRLLGQHTRSCANHYIVLCIENTYVGNIQQWRT
;
A
#
# COMPACT_ATOMS: atom_id res chain seq x y z
N MET A 1 60.33 -56.41 -35.96
CA MET A 1 61.59 -55.81 -36.42
C MET A 1 61.36 -54.30 -36.51
N LEU A 2 61.84 -53.54 -35.53
CA LEU A 2 63.08 -52.76 -35.61
C LEU A 2 63.03 -51.75 -36.77
N SER A 3 62.86 -50.46 -36.46
CA SER A 3 63.91 -49.52 -36.81
C SER A 3 63.84 -48.26 -35.94
N THR A 4 65.03 -47.89 -35.49
CA THR A 4 65.44 -46.81 -34.62
C THR A 4 65.46 -45.47 -35.32
N GLY A 5 65.16 -44.40 -34.61
CA GLY A 5 65.44 -43.03 -35.03
C GLY A 5 65.23 -42.06 -33.87
N VAL A 6 66.25 -41.90 -33.02
CA VAL A 6 66.25 -40.92 -31.93
C VAL A 6 66.37 -39.53 -32.56
N GLY A 7 65.26 -38.79 -32.56
CA GLY A 7 65.16 -37.41 -33.01
C GLY A 7 65.70 -36.42 -31.97
N VAL A 8 66.47 -35.45 -32.46
CA VAL A 8 67.14 -34.36 -31.72
C VAL A 8 66.11 -33.52 -30.95
N PRO A 9 66.40 -33.04 -29.72
CA PRO A 9 65.50 -32.18 -28.96
C PRO A 9 65.15 -30.89 -29.70
N GLY A 10 63.86 -30.58 -29.77
CA GLY A 10 63.35 -29.37 -30.40
C GLY A 10 63.77 -28.08 -29.67
N PRO A 11 63.78 -26.94 -30.38
CA PRO A 11 64.18 -25.66 -29.82
C PRO A 11 63.27 -25.19 -28.67
N PRO A 12 63.78 -24.37 -27.74
CA PRO A 12 63.00 -23.84 -26.61
C PRO A 12 61.75 -23.07 -27.08
N GLY A 13 60.64 -23.30 -26.39
CA GLY A 13 59.35 -22.68 -26.69
C GLY A 13 59.36 -21.15 -26.48
N PRO A 14 58.43 -20.43 -27.12
CA PRO A 14 58.35 -18.98 -27.05
C PRO A 14 57.96 -18.48 -25.65
N PRO A 15 58.34 -17.24 -25.27
CA PRO A 15 58.01 -16.64 -23.98
C PRO A 15 56.50 -16.52 -23.76
N GLY A 16 56.06 -16.74 -22.53
CA GLY A 16 54.65 -16.63 -22.13
C GLY A 16 54.11 -15.19 -22.18
N PRO A 17 52.77 -15.04 -22.22
CA PRO A 17 52.13 -13.74 -22.37
C PRO A 17 52.32 -12.82 -21.15
N PRO A 18 52.37 -11.50 -21.34
CA PRO A 18 52.56 -10.53 -20.26
C PRO A 18 51.34 -10.44 -19.33
N GLY A 19 51.61 -10.25 -18.04
CA GLY A 19 50.60 -10.15 -16.98
C GLY A 19 49.72 -8.91 -17.10
N PHE A 20 48.43 -9.08 -16.78
CA PHE A 20 47.43 -8.02 -16.78
C PHE A 20 47.57 -7.12 -15.54
N SER A 21 47.68 -5.81 -15.75
CA SER A 21 47.65 -4.78 -14.71
C SER A 21 46.21 -4.38 -14.39
N ASN A 22 45.85 -4.42 -13.10
CA ASN A 22 44.60 -3.93 -12.53
C ASN A 22 44.74 -2.44 -12.19
N PRO A 23 43.94 -1.50 -12.74
CA PRO A 23 44.07 -0.09 -12.41
C PRO A 23 42.77 0.50 -11.86
N VAL A 24 42.41 0.24 -10.60
CA VAL A 24 41.49 1.14 -9.89
C VAL A 24 41.85 1.23 -8.41
N ARG A 25 42.88 2.04 -8.11
CA ARG A 25 42.98 2.71 -6.80
C ARG A 25 43.60 4.11 -6.97
N ASN A 26 42.72 5.10 -6.85
CA ASN A 26 42.92 6.46 -6.36
C ASN A 26 43.90 7.40 -7.09
N MET A 27 43.33 8.39 -7.76
CA MET A 27 43.82 9.77 -7.60
C MET A 27 42.65 10.73 -7.34
N VAL A 28 42.63 11.20 -6.10
CA VAL A 28 41.79 12.26 -5.55
C VAL A 28 42.34 13.61 -6.02
N ARG A 29 41.44 14.50 -6.45
CA ARG A 29 41.53 15.96 -6.71
C ARG A 29 41.31 16.36 -8.17
N ILE A 30 40.03 16.52 -8.53
CA ILE A 30 39.56 17.77 -9.14
C ILE A 30 38.31 18.19 -8.37
N LEU A 31 38.42 19.34 -7.71
CA LEU A 31 37.35 20.07 -7.07
C LEU A 31 36.50 20.75 -8.15
N GLU A 32 35.18 20.62 -8.03
CA GLU A 32 34.17 21.69 -8.08
C GLU A 32 32.88 21.25 -8.78
N SER A 33 31.78 21.64 -8.16
CA SER A 33 30.42 21.63 -8.68
C SER A 33 29.65 20.30 -8.66
N LYS A 34 29.15 19.95 -7.47
CA LYS A 34 27.69 19.83 -7.19
C LYS A 34 27.49 19.44 -5.72
N ARG A 35 27.50 20.44 -4.83
CA ARG A 35 26.82 20.33 -3.54
C ARG A 35 25.32 20.44 -3.81
N VAL A 36 24.58 19.37 -3.61
CA VAL A 36 23.21 19.49 -3.11
C VAL A 36 23.13 18.62 -1.86
N LEU A 37 23.12 19.32 -0.74
CA LEU A 37 23.08 18.79 0.60
C LEU A 37 21.77 18.05 0.81
N PHE A 38 21.87 16.78 1.22
CA PHE A 38 20.98 16.25 2.24
C PHE A 38 21.05 17.20 3.44
N SER A 39 19.94 17.84 3.80
CA SER A 39 19.66 18.17 5.21
C SER A 39 18.30 18.83 5.40
N HIS A 40 17.71 18.48 6.54
CA HIS A 40 16.60 19.14 7.25
C HIS A 40 15.18 18.83 6.77
N GLY A 41 14.52 17.95 7.55
CA GLY A 41 13.07 17.96 7.65
C GLY A 41 12.56 19.37 7.97
N ARG A 42 11.40 19.71 7.41
CA ARG A 42 10.68 20.92 7.79
C ARG A 42 9.26 20.56 8.17
N VAL A 43 9.02 20.77 9.46
CA VAL A 43 7.72 20.99 10.08
C VAL A 43 6.95 22.03 9.26
N CYS A 44 5.71 21.72 8.89
CA CYS A 44 4.76 22.71 8.38
C CYS A 44 4.32 23.62 9.53
N SER A 45 5.10 24.66 9.83
CA SER A 45 4.68 25.72 10.74
C SER A 45 3.69 26.64 10.02
N GLY A 46 2.40 26.46 10.27
CA GLY A 46 1.37 27.41 9.87
C GLY A 46 1.50 28.70 10.65
N LYS A 47 1.76 29.82 9.96
CA LYS A 47 1.45 31.17 10.44
C LYS A 47 0.94 32.06 9.30
N HIS A 48 -0.26 32.57 9.55
CA HIS A 48 -0.99 33.68 8.94
C HIS A 48 -1.75 33.49 7.60
N PRO A 49 -2.96 34.09 7.50
CA PRO A 49 -3.86 33.99 6.36
C PRO A 49 -3.56 35.11 5.35
N ARG A 50 -3.77 34.78 4.08
CA ARG A 50 -3.59 35.64 2.90
C ARG A 50 -2.12 35.71 2.46
N ASP A 51 -1.77 34.85 1.51
CA ASP A 51 -1.07 35.21 0.27
C ASP A 51 -0.93 33.95 -0.60
N ASN A 52 -1.77 33.86 -1.64
CA ASN A 52 -1.86 32.73 -2.57
C ASN A 52 -0.99 33.01 -3.82
N LEU A 53 0.31 32.76 -3.74
CA LEU A 53 1.13 32.53 -4.95
C LEU A 53 2.25 31.53 -4.63
N CYS A 54 2.00 30.24 -4.92
CA CYS A 54 3.07 29.26 -5.00
C CYS A 54 3.73 29.37 -6.38
N SER A 55 4.96 29.88 -6.43
CA SER A 55 5.82 29.86 -7.61
C SER A 55 6.88 28.76 -7.46
N ASP A 56 6.56 27.54 -7.87
CA ASP A 56 7.52 26.65 -8.55
C ASP A 56 6.74 25.59 -9.34
N GLN A 57 6.91 25.58 -10.66
CA GLN A 57 6.15 24.77 -11.63
C GLN A 57 6.65 23.32 -11.75
N ARG A 58 7.46 22.85 -10.81
CA ARG A 58 8.06 21.50 -10.82
C ARG A 58 7.60 20.58 -9.70
N ASP A 59 6.78 21.06 -8.78
CA ASP A 59 6.11 20.23 -7.79
C ASP A 59 4.65 19.97 -8.22
N PRO A 60 4.16 18.72 -8.15
CA PRO A 60 2.75 18.45 -8.39
C PRO A 60 1.92 19.27 -7.40
N PRO A 61 0.84 19.96 -7.85
CA PRO A 61 0.05 20.81 -6.99
C PRO A 61 -0.45 20.03 -5.78
N CYS A 62 -0.16 20.53 -4.57
CA CYS A 62 -0.69 19.95 -3.34
C CYS A 62 -2.22 19.84 -3.46
N PRO A 63 -2.79 18.64 -3.33
CA PRO A 63 -4.22 18.47 -3.50
C PRO A 63 -4.97 19.26 -2.44
N ARG A 64 -5.74 20.25 -2.88
CA ARG A 64 -6.66 20.99 -2.04
C ARG A 64 -7.75 20.03 -1.57
N GLY A 65 -7.67 19.59 -0.31
CA GLY A 65 -8.78 19.21 0.57
C GLY A 65 -9.69 18.02 0.24
N ASN A 66 -9.66 17.39 -0.95
CA ASN A 66 -10.55 16.26 -1.29
C ASN A 66 -10.02 15.35 -2.41
N LEU A 67 -8.71 15.35 -2.69
CA LEU A 67 -8.13 14.53 -3.76
C LEU A 67 -7.66 13.19 -3.20
N GLY A 68 -8.36 12.11 -3.50
CA GLY A 68 -7.95 10.76 -3.10
C GLY A 68 -9.10 9.79 -3.01
N LEU A 69 -8.78 8.52 -2.82
CA LEU A 69 -9.73 7.47 -2.45
C LEU A 69 -9.74 7.38 -0.93
N HIS A 70 -10.89 7.62 -0.32
CA HIS A 70 -11.02 7.58 1.14
C HIS A 70 -11.09 6.15 1.64
N LEU A 71 -10.20 5.80 2.57
CA LEU A 71 -10.21 4.56 3.33
C LEU A 71 -10.70 4.87 4.75
N VAL A 72 -11.83 4.30 5.11
CA VAL A 72 -12.60 4.64 6.32
C VAL A 72 -13.06 3.35 7.00
N ALA A 73 -13.08 3.28 8.32
CA ALA A 73 -13.59 2.11 9.03
C ALA A 73 -15.12 2.15 9.20
N LEU A 74 -15.75 0.98 9.31
CA LEU A 74 -17.09 0.89 9.89
C LEU A 74 -17.06 1.32 11.37
N ASN A 75 -18.19 1.85 11.84
CA ASN A 75 -18.35 2.33 13.22
C ASN A 75 -18.32 1.20 14.27
N ALA A 76 -18.43 -0.07 13.87
CA ALA A 76 -18.34 -1.18 14.82
C ALA A 76 -17.57 -2.35 14.20
N PRO A 77 -16.79 -3.09 15.01
CA PRO A 77 -16.14 -4.30 14.55
C PRO A 77 -17.18 -5.40 14.26
N LEU A 78 -16.91 -6.23 13.26
CA LEU A 78 -17.82 -7.26 12.78
C LEU A 78 -17.19 -8.67 12.89
N LYS A 79 -18.05 -9.66 13.08
CA LYS A 79 -17.70 -11.07 12.88
C LYS A 79 -17.52 -11.40 11.40
N GLY A 80 -17.07 -12.63 11.12
CA GLY A 80 -16.95 -13.14 9.77
C GLY A 80 -18.28 -13.23 9.01
N ASP A 81 -19.42 -13.44 9.68
CA ASP A 81 -20.74 -13.43 9.04
C ASP A 81 -21.24 -11.99 8.84
N MET A 82 -20.91 -11.45 7.68
CA MET A 82 -21.34 -10.13 7.23
C MET A 82 -22.48 -10.25 6.22
N ARG A 83 -23.20 -11.39 6.18
CA ARG A 83 -24.17 -11.75 5.12
C ARG A 83 -23.53 -11.74 3.73
N GLY A 84 -22.27 -12.18 3.68
CA GLY A 84 -21.41 -12.16 2.51
C GLY A 84 -20.92 -10.75 2.12
N ILE A 85 -20.14 -10.67 1.04
CA ILE A 85 -19.57 -9.39 0.58
C ILE A 85 -20.61 -8.30 0.32
N ARG A 86 -21.84 -8.68 -0.10
CA ARG A 86 -22.93 -7.72 -0.34
C ARG A 86 -23.40 -7.05 0.94
N GLY A 87 -23.45 -7.77 2.07
CA GLY A 87 -23.83 -7.18 3.35
C GLY A 87 -22.74 -6.26 3.89
N ALA A 88 -21.46 -6.63 3.72
CA ALA A 88 -20.33 -5.75 4.04
C ALA A 88 -20.32 -4.47 3.18
N ASP A 89 -20.48 -4.59 1.86
CA ASP A 89 -20.60 -3.45 0.93
C ASP A 89 -21.80 -2.56 1.31
N PHE A 90 -22.94 -3.15 1.70
CA PHE A 90 -24.12 -2.40 2.12
C PHE A 90 -23.88 -1.60 3.42
N GLN A 91 -23.16 -2.16 4.40
CA GLN A 91 -22.78 -1.43 5.61
C GLN A 91 -21.88 -0.22 5.30
N CYS A 92 -20.89 -0.40 4.42
CA CYS A 92 -20.04 0.71 3.96
C CYS A 92 -20.86 1.81 3.28
N TYR A 93 -21.77 1.43 2.38
CA TYR A 93 -22.67 2.37 1.71
C TYR A 93 -23.55 3.13 2.71
N GLN A 94 -24.21 2.42 3.62
CA GLN A 94 -25.17 3.00 4.55
C GLN A 94 -24.49 4.01 5.50
N GLN A 95 -23.34 3.64 6.08
CA GLN A 95 -22.63 4.50 7.02
C GLN A 95 -22.01 5.72 6.34
N ALA A 96 -21.46 5.56 5.13
CA ALA A 96 -20.98 6.69 4.33
C ALA A 96 -22.10 7.71 4.06
N ARG A 97 -23.30 7.24 3.68
CA ARG A 97 -24.45 8.11 3.41
C ARG A 97 -24.98 8.80 4.67
N ALA A 98 -24.96 8.12 5.81
CA ALA A 98 -25.39 8.67 7.09
C ALA A 98 -24.56 9.91 7.51
N VAL A 99 -23.31 10.02 7.04
CA VAL A 99 -22.43 11.17 7.30
C VAL A 99 -22.24 12.07 6.08
N GLY A 100 -23.12 11.95 5.08
CA GLY A 100 -23.18 12.86 3.93
C GLY A 100 -22.14 12.62 2.83
N LEU A 101 -21.39 11.51 2.88
CA LEU A 101 -20.40 11.20 1.84
C LEU A 101 -21.10 10.73 0.56
N THR A 102 -20.69 11.30 -0.57
CA THR A 102 -21.31 11.04 -1.88
C THR A 102 -20.61 9.97 -2.70
N GLY A 103 -19.39 9.59 -2.34
CA GLY A 103 -18.60 8.55 -2.99
C GLY A 103 -19.25 7.16 -2.93
N THR A 104 -18.71 6.25 -3.75
CA THR A 104 -19.16 4.85 -3.76
C THR A 104 -18.21 4.01 -2.91
N TYR A 105 -18.64 3.68 -1.70
CA TYR A 105 -17.84 2.91 -0.75
C TYR A 105 -18.10 1.41 -0.88
N ARG A 106 -17.03 0.62 -0.88
CA ARG A 106 -17.04 -0.84 -0.86
C ARG A 106 -16.18 -1.38 0.26
N ALA A 107 -16.48 -2.56 0.76
CA ALA A 107 -15.69 -3.20 1.79
C ALA A 107 -14.27 -3.52 1.27
N PHE A 108 -13.26 -3.25 2.09
CA PHE A 108 -11.87 -3.62 1.88
C PHE A 108 -11.69 -5.11 2.19
N LEU A 109 -12.35 -5.97 1.42
CA LEU A 109 -12.33 -7.41 1.60
C LEU A 109 -12.18 -8.10 0.23
N SER A 110 -11.44 -9.20 0.20
CA SER A 110 -11.58 -10.18 -0.88
C SER A 110 -12.95 -10.86 -0.82
N SER A 111 -13.44 -11.37 -1.95
CA SER A 111 -14.68 -12.17 -1.99
C SER A 111 -14.50 -13.41 -2.87
N HIS A 112 -15.57 -14.19 -3.02
CA HIS A 112 -15.56 -15.41 -3.83
C HIS A 112 -15.07 -15.19 -5.27
N LEU A 113 -15.47 -14.07 -5.89
CA LEU A 113 -15.18 -13.75 -7.30
C LEU A 113 -14.27 -12.53 -7.49
N GLN A 114 -13.82 -11.88 -6.41
CA GLN A 114 -13.08 -10.64 -6.51
C GLN A 114 -11.88 -10.63 -5.57
N ASP A 115 -10.70 -10.41 -6.16
CA ASP A 115 -9.48 -10.11 -5.41
C ASP A 115 -9.55 -8.71 -4.84
N LEU A 116 -9.04 -8.52 -3.63
CA LEU A 116 -9.08 -7.23 -2.93
C LEU A 116 -8.40 -6.16 -3.79
N ALA A 117 -7.24 -6.45 -4.38
CA ALA A 117 -6.51 -5.53 -5.27
C ALA A 117 -7.33 -5.00 -6.46
N THR A 118 -8.47 -5.63 -6.77
CA THR A 118 -9.34 -5.26 -7.88
C THR A 118 -10.61 -4.50 -7.49
N VAL A 119 -10.84 -4.24 -6.19
CA VAL A 119 -12.03 -3.53 -5.68
C VAL A 119 -12.12 -2.12 -6.25
N VAL A 120 -11.00 -1.39 -6.28
CA VAL A 120 -10.89 -0.06 -6.90
C VAL A 120 -10.86 -0.19 -8.43
N ARG A 121 -11.51 0.74 -9.14
CA ARG A 121 -11.53 0.80 -10.60
C ARG A 121 -10.13 0.95 -11.18
N LYS A 122 -9.84 0.20 -12.26
CA LYS A 122 -8.50 0.14 -12.89
C LYS A 122 -7.87 1.51 -13.16
N ALA A 123 -8.64 2.49 -13.63
CA ALA A 123 -8.17 3.83 -13.96
C ALA A 123 -7.61 4.59 -12.73
N ASP A 124 -8.14 4.31 -11.54
CA ASP A 124 -7.83 5.07 -10.33
C ASP A 124 -6.68 4.43 -9.54
N ARG A 125 -6.25 3.20 -9.89
CA ARG A 125 -5.34 2.40 -9.05
C ARG A 125 -3.91 2.95 -8.96
N VAL A 126 -3.45 3.63 -9.99
CA VAL A 126 -2.04 4.05 -10.13
C VAL A 126 -1.84 5.48 -9.65
N HIS A 127 -2.76 6.37 -9.98
CA HIS A 127 -2.57 7.82 -9.86
C HIS A 127 -3.32 8.44 -8.67
N MET A 128 -4.32 7.75 -8.10
CA MET A 128 -5.07 8.28 -6.98
C MET A 128 -4.44 7.85 -5.65
N PRO A 129 -4.09 8.80 -4.75
CA PRO A 129 -3.64 8.47 -3.40
C PRO A 129 -4.80 7.87 -2.59
N VAL A 130 -4.45 7.10 -1.58
CA VAL A 130 -5.41 6.61 -0.58
C VAL A 130 -5.23 7.46 0.68
N VAL A 131 -6.33 8.06 1.14
CA VAL A 131 -6.36 9.01 2.26
C VAL A 131 -7.32 8.52 3.33
N ASN A 132 -7.18 8.99 4.57
CA ASN A 132 -8.17 8.73 5.62
C ASN A 132 -9.40 9.65 5.46
N LEU A 133 -10.37 9.55 6.38
CA LEU A 133 -11.60 10.36 6.35
C LEU A 133 -11.36 11.89 6.34
N ARG A 134 -10.21 12.36 6.84
CA ARG A 134 -9.85 13.78 6.91
C ARG A 134 -8.94 14.23 5.75
N GLY A 135 -8.70 13.36 4.78
CA GLY A 135 -7.84 13.65 3.63
C GLY A 135 -6.35 13.52 3.92
N GLU A 136 -5.95 12.94 5.06
CA GLU A 136 -4.54 12.71 5.39
C GLU A 136 -4.03 11.47 4.65
N LEU A 137 -2.81 11.54 4.10
CA LEU A 137 -2.26 10.50 3.23
C LEU A 137 -1.94 9.22 4.00
N LEU A 138 -2.52 8.09 3.57
CA LEU A 138 -2.19 6.76 4.05
C LEU A 138 -1.26 6.01 3.08
N PHE A 139 -1.58 6.07 1.78
CA PHE A 139 -0.79 5.42 0.73
C PHE A 139 -0.67 6.30 -0.52
N LYS A 140 0.49 6.24 -1.17
CA LYS A 140 0.76 6.99 -2.40
C LYS A 140 -0.18 6.60 -3.55
N SER A 141 -0.61 5.35 -3.59
CA SER A 141 -1.62 4.86 -4.54
C SER A 141 -2.24 3.55 -4.06
N TRP A 142 -3.40 3.18 -4.65
CA TRP A 142 -4.02 1.88 -4.38
C TRP A 142 -3.06 0.72 -4.65
N MET A 143 -2.33 0.73 -5.77
CA MET A 143 -1.38 -0.34 -6.10
C MET A 143 -0.23 -0.46 -5.09
N SER A 144 0.17 0.62 -4.44
CA SER A 144 1.28 0.58 -3.46
C SER A 144 0.98 -0.30 -2.24
N ILE A 145 -0.31 -0.47 -1.89
CA ILE A 145 -0.77 -1.38 -0.83
C ILE A 145 -0.40 -2.83 -1.14
N PHE A 146 -0.43 -3.22 -2.42
CA PHE A 146 -0.28 -4.60 -2.89
C PHE A 146 1.10 -4.88 -3.48
N SER A 147 2.11 -4.09 -3.10
CA SER A 147 3.51 -4.27 -3.55
C SER A 147 4.20 -5.49 -2.94
N GLY A 148 3.51 -6.27 -2.10
CA GLY A 148 4.04 -7.45 -1.41
C GLY A 148 4.65 -7.16 -0.03
N ASN A 149 4.76 -5.90 0.37
CA ASN A 149 5.24 -5.51 1.71
C ASN A 149 4.17 -5.63 2.82
N GLY A 150 2.97 -6.11 2.49
CA GLY A 150 1.84 -6.22 3.41
C GLY A 150 1.08 -4.91 3.63
N GLY A 151 1.16 -3.96 2.69
CA GLY A 151 0.47 -2.68 2.76
C GLY A 151 0.98 -1.83 3.93
N THR A 152 2.30 -1.62 3.98
CA THR A 152 2.93 -0.83 5.04
C THR A 152 2.46 0.63 4.99
N PHE A 153 2.04 1.16 6.13
CA PHE A 153 1.65 2.55 6.32
C PHE A 153 2.27 3.13 7.59
N ASP A 154 2.21 4.45 7.74
CA ASP A 154 2.65 5.14 8.95
C ASP A 154 1.57 5.04 10.04
N PRO A 155 1.78 4.29 11.13
CA PRO A 155 0.79 4.12 12.19
C PRO A 155 0.56 5.38 13.01
N SER A 156 1.33 6.46 12.81
CA SER A 156 1.04 7.78 13.39
C SER A 156 -0.08 8.53 12.67
N VAL A 157 -0.45 8.10 11.45
CA VAL A 157 -1.59 8.67 10.70
C VAL A 157 -2.86 7.92 11.09
N PRO A 158 -3.88 8.60 11.64
CA PRO A 158 -5.11 7.96 12.09
C PRO A 158 -5.90 7.28 10.97
N ILE A 159 -6.59 6.19 11.31
CA ILE A 159 -7.64 5.62 10.46
C ILE A 159 -8.97 5.89 11.16
N TYR A 160 -9.81 6.72 10.56
CA TYR A 160 -11.09 7.09 11.16
C TYR A 160 -12.20 6.14 10.74
N SER A 161 -13.13 5.86 11.65
CA SER A 161 -14.47 5.36 11.32
C SER A 161 -15.36 6.46 10.75
N PHE A 162 -16.49 6.11 10.13
CA PHE A 162 -17.43 7.09 9.58
C PHE A 162 -17.94 8.11 10.62
N ASP A 163 -18.10 7.69 11.88
CA ASP A 163 -18.47 8.57 13.01
C ASP A 163 -17.29 9.40 13.58
N GLY A 164 -16.10 9.32 12.97
CA GLY A 164 -14.97 10.19 13.24
C GLY A 164 -14.02 9.73 14.36
N ARG A 165 -14.17 8.51 14.89
CA ARG A 165 -13.24 7.94 15.88
C ARG A 165 -12.00 7.36 15.22
N ASP A 166 -10.83 7.57 15.82
CA ASP A 166 -9.60 6.93 15.37
C ASP A 166 -9.53 5.48 15.88
N VAL A 167 -9.62 4.51 14.97
CA VAL A 167 -9.68 3.09 15.34
C VAL A 167 -8.37 2.57 15.91
N LEU A 168 -7.23 3.26 15.69
CA LEU A 168 -5.95 2.89 16.27
C LEU A 168 -5.87 3.20 17.77
N THR A 169 -6.61 4.20 18.24
CA THR A 169 -6.54 4.72 19.62
C THR A 169 -7.85 4.61 20.39
N ASP A 170 -8.96 4.24 19.75
CA ASP A 170 -10.25 4.09 20.41
C ASP A 170 -10.31 2.90 21.39
N SER A 171 -11.47 2.68 22.01
CA SER A 171 -11.71 1.61 22.97
C SER A 171 -11.81 0.20 22.37
N THR A 172 -11.69 0.02 21.05
CA THR A 172 -11.74 -1.31 20.42
C THR A 172 -10.56 -2.16 20.92
N PRO A 173 -10.79 -3.33 21.55
CA PRO A 173 -9.72 -4.04 22.26
C PRO A 173 -8.67 -4.64 21.32
N GLU A 174 -9.11 -5.25 20.22
CA GLU A 174 -8.22 -5.85 19.23
C GLU A 174 -8.13 -4.95 17.98
N LYS A 175 -6.95 -4.37 17.72
CA LYS A 175 -6.69 -3.50 16.55
C LYS A 175 -6.39 -4.31 15.28
N LEU A 176 -7.22 -5.31 15.04
CA LEU A 176 -7.14 -6.20 13.88
C LEU A 176 -8.19 -5.77 12.86
N ILE A 177 -7.84 -5.87 11.57
CA ILE A 177 -8.77 -5.64 10.46
C ILE A 177 -8.99 -6.92 9.67
N TRP A 178 -10.21 -7.19 9.21
CA TRP A 178 -10.47 -8.24 8.23
C TRP A 178 -10.02 -7.80 6.83
N HIS A 179 -9.43 -8.72 6.05
CA HIS A 179 -9.16 -8.49 4.62
C HIS A 179 -9.38 -9.74 3.75
N GLY A 180 -9.11 -10.96 4.27
CA GLY A 180 -9.36 -12.21 3.53
C GLY A 180 -8.47 -12.42 2.29
N SER A 181 -7.27 -11.84 2.28
CA SER A 181 -6.38 -11.78 1.12
C SER A 181 -4.93 -12.12 1.47
N SER A 182 -4.14 -12.51 0.47
CA SER A 182 -2.67 -12.51 0.58
C SER A 182 -2.11 -11.09 0.68
N ALA A 183 -0.81 -10.96 0.96
CA ALA A 183 -0.10 -9.67 0.96
C ALA A 183 -0.13 -8.95 -0.41
N GLY A 184 -0.38 -9.69 -1.50
CA GLY A 184 -0.58 -9.14 -2.85
C GLY A 184 -2.05 -8.82 -3.18
N GLY A 185 -2.96 -8.93 -2.21
CA GLY A 185 -4.38 -8.64 -2.40
C GLY A 185 -5.16 -9.71 -3.18
N ILE A 186 -4.60 -10.91 -3.34
CA ILE A 186 -5.27 -12.06 -3.97
C ILE A 186 -6.15 -12.75 -2.94
N ARG A 187 -7.36 -13.16 -3.31
CA ARG A 187 -8.30 -13.80 -2.37
C ARG A 187 -7.72 -15.07 -1.74
N ALA A 188 -7.80 -15.16 -0.41
CA ALA A 188 -7.42 -16.34 0.34
C ALA A 188 -8.64 -17.24 0.51
N THR A 189 -8.91 -18.13 -0.46
CA THR A 189 -10.16 -18.91 -0.53
C THR A 189 -10.44 -19.82 0.66
N ILE A 190 -9.41 -20.15 1.43
CA ILE A 190 -9.53 -20.93 2.69
C ILE A 190 -9.63 -20.05 3.94
N ASN A 191 -9.30 -18.76 3.84
CA ASN A 191 -9.18 -17.84 4.97
C ASN A 191 -9.93 -16.53 4.70
N TYR A 192 -11.22 -16.63 4.42
CA TYR A 192 -12.12 -15.50 4.21
C TYR A 192 -13.54 -15.75 4.74
N CYS A 193 -13.66 -16.56 5.81
CA CYS A 193 -14.92 -16.87 6.48
C CYS A 193 -16.03 -17.34 5.52
N GLU A 194 -15.71 -18.30 4.64
CA GLU A 194 -16.62 -18.81 3.60
C GLU A 194 -17.25 -17.70 2.74
N ALA A 195 -16.40 -16.78 2.30
CA ALA A 195 -16.79 -15.54 1.65
C ALA A 195 -17.71 -14.66 2.52
N TRP A 196 -17.34 -14.53 3.79
CA TRP A 196 -17.96 -13.72 4.83
C TRP A 196 -19.40 -14.10 5.20
N ARG A 197 -19.69 -15.40 5.21
CA ARG A 197 -21.02 -15.97 5.47
C ARG A 197 -21.11 -16.79 6.75
N THR A 198 -20.02 -16.90 7.50
CA THR A 198 -20.00 -17.66 8.73
C THR A 198 -19.23 -16.93 9.82
N ALA A 199 -19.73 -17.08 11.04
CA ALA A 199 -19.09 -16.66 12.28
C ALA A 199 -18.73 -17.87 13.15
N ASP A 200 -18.63 -19.07 12.55
CA ASP A 200 -18.21 -20.28 13.23
C ASP A 200 -16.78 -20.12 13.77
N ALA A 201 -16.58 -20.60 15.00
CA ALA A 201 -15.29 -20.50 15.67
C ALA A 201 -14.19 -21.35 15.01
N ALA A 202 -14.57 -22.47 14.36
CA ALA A 202 -13.67 -23.39 13.66
C ALA A 202 -13.25 -22.89 12.28
N VAL A 203 -13.99 -21.94 11.70
CA VAL A 203 -13.67 -21.33 10.41
C VAL A 203 -12.79 -20.10 10.62
N THR A 204 -11.87 -19.88 9.68
CA THR A 204 -10.88 -18.81 9.78
C THR A 204 -10.96 -17.77 8.66
N GLY A 205 -10.49 -16.57 8.98
CA GLY A 205 -10.30 -15.44 8.07
C GLY A 205 -8.87 -14.88 8.17
N GLN A 206 -8.38 -14.25 7.11
CA GLN A 206 -7.17 -13.43 7.18
C GLN A 206 -7.47 -12.03 7.72
N ALA A 207 -6.71 -11.65 8.74
CA ALA A 207 -6.74 -10.35 9.37
C ALA A 207 -5.33 -9.75 9.51
N ALA A 208 -5.25 -8.42 9.65
CA ALA A 208 -3.99 -7.69 9.81
C ALA A 208 -3.96 -6.86 11.09
N LEU A 209 -2.85 -6.92 11.84
CA LEU A 209 -2.67 -6.18 13.09
C LEU A 209 -2.20 -4.75 12.79
N LEU A 210 -3.08 -3.77 12.96
CA LEU A 210 -2.83 -2.38 12.58
C LEU A 210 -1.64 -1.75 13.32
N GLN A 211 -1.38 -2.17 14.56
CA GLN A 211 -0.24 -1.68 15.36
C GLN A 211 1.13 -2.00 14.73
N THR A 212 1.19 -2.98 13.81
CA THR A 212 2.41 -3.29 13.06
C THR A 212 2.63 -2.38 11.86
N GLY A 213 1.72 -1.42 11.61
CA GLY A 213 1.75 -0.53 10.45
C GLY A 213 1.50 -1.28 9.14
N ARG A 214 0.69 -2.35 9.14
CA ARG A 214 0.39 -3.16 7.95
C ARG A 214 -1.11 -3.41 7.79
N LEU A 215 -1.64 -3.18 6.59
CA LEU A 215 -3.05 -3.49 6.27
C LEU A 215 -3.26 -4.92 5.75
N LEU A 216 -2.22 -5.60 5.29
CA LEU A 216 -2.28 -6.95 4.75
C LEU A 216 -1.28 -7.89 5.45
N GLY A 217 -1.06 -7.64 6.75
CA GLY A 217 -0.43 -8.62 7.63
C GLY A 217 -1.19 -9.94 7.57
N GLN A 218 -0.48 -11.07 7.64
CA GLN A 218 -1.09 -12.38 7.44
C GLN A 218 -1.35 -13.05 8.79
N HIS A 219 -2.48 -12.72 9.43
CA HIS A 219 -2.89 -13.36 10.68
C HIS A 219 -4.21 -14.11 10.48
N THR A 220 -4.14 -15.44 10.55
CA THR A 220 -5.32 -16.28 10.57
C THR A 220 -6.05 -16.13 11.90
N ARG A 221 -7.33 -15.76 11.86
CA ARG A 221 -8.17 -15.59 13.05
C ARG A 221 -9.51 -16.28 12.89
N SER A 222 -10.10 -16.65 14.02
CA SER A 222 -11.43 -17.26 14.06
C SER A 222 -12.50 -16.28 13.57
N CYS A 223 -13.42 -16.75 12.74
CA CYS A 223 -14.52 -15.94 12.20
C CYS A 223 -15.55 -15.54 13.27
N ALA A 224 -15.50 -16.14 14.46
CA ALA A 224 -16.30 -15.74 15.61
C ALA A 224 -15.86 -14.41 16.25
N ASN A 225 -14.62 -13.98 15.98
CA ASN A 225 -14.04 -12.76 16.55
C ASN A 225 -14.57 -11.50 15.86
N HIS A 226 -14.58 -10.39 16.58
CA HIS A 226 -15.01 -9.09 16.04
C HIS A 226 -13.79 -8.26 15.67
N TYR A 227 -13.64 -7.93 14.38
CA TYR A 227 -12.56 -7.09 13.89
C TYR A 227 -13.06 -5.92 13.07
N ILE A 228 -12.19 -4.92 12.96
CA ILE A 228 -12.45 -3.72 12.18
C ILE A 228 -12.62 -4.13 10.71
N VAL A 229 -13.61 -3.52 10.05
CA VAL A 229 -13.80 -3.66 8.60
C VAL A 229 -13.59 -2.28 7.99
N LEU A 230 -12.69 -2.20 7.02
CA LEU A 230 -12.44 -0.97 6.29
C LEU A 230 -13.32 -0.90 5.05
N CYS A 231 -13.59 0.32 4.61
CA CYS A 231 -14.36 0.68 3.45
C CYS A 231 -13.50 1.61 2.58
N ILE A 232 -13.45 1.34 1.29
CA ILE A 232 -12.69 2.13 0.32
C ILE A 232 -13.64 2.74 -0.70
N GLU A 233 -13.45 4.02 -0.99
CA GLU A 233 -14.05 4.64 -2.17
C GLU A 233 -13.51 3.97 -3.43
N ASN A 234 -14.37 3.28 -4.19
CA ASN A 234 -13.94 2.40 -5.27
C ASN A 234 -13.67 3.12 -6.60
N THR A 235 -14.07 4.39 -6.69
CA THR A 235 -13.87 5.26 -7.85
C THR A 235 -13.66 6.67 -7.39
N TYR A 236 -12.68 7.36 -7.96
CA TYR A 236 -12.57 8.79 -7.74
C TYR A 236 -13.57 9.54 -8.62
N VAL A 237 -14.46 10.31 -8.00
CA VAL A 237 -15.32 11.25 -8.72
C VAL A 237 -14.81 12.66 -8.42
N GLY A 238 -13.78 13.08 -9.15
CA GLY A 238 -13.43 14.49 -9.19
C GLY A 238 -14.64 15.29 -9.68
N ASN A 239 -14.82 16.52 -9.21
CA ASN A 239 -15.85 17.43 -9.75
C ASN A 239 -15.56 17.74 -11.24
N ILE A 240 -15.96 16.83 -12.14
CA ILE A 240 -15.96 16.95 -13.60
C ILE A 240 -17.14 17.87 -14.05
N GLN A 241 -17.66 18.73 -13.17
CA GLN A 241 -18.73 19.69 -13.51
C GLN A 241 -18.23 21.11 -13.84
N GLN A 242 -16.94 21.42 -13.70
CA GLN A 242 -16.43 22.78 -13.97
C GLN A 242 -15.69 22.97 -15.30
N TRP A 243 -15.63 21.97 -16.19
CA TRP A 243 -15.00 22.12 -17.52
C TRP A 243 -15.99 22.11 -18.69
N ARG A 244 -17.30 22.14 -18.43
CA ARG A 244 -18.33 22.28 -19.47
C ARG A 244 -19.13 23.55 -19.26
N THR A 245 -18.49 24.69 -19.52
CA THR A 245 -19.13 25.95 -19.96
C THR A 245 -18.09 26.78 -20.65
#